data_AF-A0A7U9NAX8-F1
#
_entry.id   AF-A0A7U9NAX8-F1
#
_cell.length_a   1.000
_cell.length_b   1.000
_cell.length_c   1.000
_cell.angle_alpha   90.00
_cell.angle_beta   90.00
_cell.angle_gamma   90.00
#
_symmetry.space_group_name_H-M   'P 1'
#
loop_
_entity.id
_entity.type
_entity.pdbx_description
1 polymer ?
#
loop_
_entity_poly.entity_id
_entity_poly.type
_entity_poly.pdbx_seq_one_letter_code
_entity_poly.pdbx_strand_id
1 'polypeptide(L)'
;MVHNYYLYEEDGQLAMIPWDYNLGFGTFDAGSASSTVNTPIDAPISGDSSDRPMLNWIFENETYTQLYHQYFYEFLETVDIGSIIDDAYHLIKPYVEKDPTAFYSSEEFELGVETLRRFCEKRSESISMQLENEETSRNMNYVDASDITLSDMGSMNGGRGSMGGFSGNMPDKSDKPDRSESMEVFNEIRPEDFGPPDMPKPDGDFPFDINDTAAFPSNLSGWLWIAVSAAILGVGLIVAKKYKY
;
A
#
# COMPACT_ATOMS: atom_id res chain seq x y z
N MET A 1 -7.80 -6.18 -14.19
CA MET A 1 -6.35 -6.15 -14.48
C MET A 1 -5.63 -6.23 -13.15
N VAL A 2 -4.60 -7.07 -13.01
CA VAL A 2 -3.75 -7.05 -11.81
C VAL A 2 -2.61 -6.08 -12.11
N HIS A 3 -2.45 -5.04 -11.30
CA HIS A 3 -1.52 -3.94 -11.54
C HIS A 3 -0.97 -3.42 -10.20
N ASN A 4 -0.14 -2.38 -10.24
CA ASN A 4 0.35 -1.66 -9.05
C ASN A 4 1.37 -2.43 -8.19
N TYR A 5 2.19 -3.27 -8.82
CA TYR A 5 3.35 -3.85 -8.16
C TYR A 5 4.48 -4.15 -9.15
N TYR A 6 5.69 -4.23 -8.62
CA TYR A 6 6.82 -4.87 -9.27
C TYR A 6 7.10 -6.21 -8.62
N LEU A 7 7.67 -7.13 -9.40
CA LEU A 7 8.26 -8.36 -8.88
C LEU A 7 9.78 -8.19 -8.84
N TYR A 8 10.35 -8.46 -7.68
CA TYR A 8 11.79 -8.51 -7.47
C TYR A 8 12.19 -9.96 -7.20
N GLU A 9 13.25 -10.43 -7.84
CA GLU A 9 13.76 -11.79 -7.70
C GLU A 9 15.18 -11.75 -7.13
N GLU A 10 15.42 -12.56 -6.11
CA GLU A 10 16.73 -12.76 -5.50
C GLU A 10 16.87 -14.21 -5.04
N ASP A 11 17.94 -14.88 -5.46
CA ASP A 11 18.26 -16.28 -5.10
C ASP A 11 17.12 -17.29 -5.33
N GLY A 12 16.35 -17.10 -6.41
CA GLY A 12 15.21 -17.93 -6.79
C GLY A 12 13.91 -17.58 -6.06
N GLN A 13 13.90 -16.54 -5.23
CA GLN A 13 12.73 -16.10 -4.45
C GLN A 13 12.15 -14.81 -5.01
N LEU A 14 10.82 -14.78 -5.16
CA LEU A 14 10.09 -13.61 -5.63
C LEU A 14 9.50 -12.81 -4.47
N ALA A 15 9.67 -11.50 -4.50
CA ALA A 15 9.03 -10.53 -3.62
C ALA A 15 8.16 -9.56 -4.43
N MET A 16 7.04 -9.14 -3.82
CA MET A 16 6.15 -8.14 -4.40
C MET A 16 6.44 -6.77 -3.79
N ILE A 17 6.67 -5.77 -4.65
CA ILE A 17 6.90 -4.38 -4.24
C ILE A 17 5.69 -3.54 -4.67
N PRO A 18 4.91 -2.96 -3.73
CA PRO A 18 3.72 -2.19 -4.08
C PRO A 18 4.10 -0.87 -4.77
N TRP A 19 3.27 -0.43 -5.71
CA TRP A 19 3.44 0.81 -6.47
C TRP A 19 2.10 1.51 -6.70
N ASP A 20 2.04 2.84 -6.60
CA ASP A 20 0.84 3.64 -6.94
C ASP A 20 -0.41 3.31 -6.09
N TYR A 21 -0.31 3.52 -4.78
CA TYR A 21 -1.38 3.23 -3.79
C TYR A 21 -2.13 4.48 -3.32
N ASN A 22 -2.06 5.59 -4.07
CA ASN A 22 -2.74 6.84 -3.74
C ASN A 22 -4.28 6.69 -3.63
N LEU A 23 -4.86 5.66 -4.24
CA LEU A 23 -6.29 5.34 -4.15
C LEU A 23 -6.61 4.12 -3.27
N GLY A 24 -5.65 3.66 -2.48
CA GLY A 24 -5.75 2.43 -1.68
C GLY A 24 -6.76 2.47 -0.52
N PHE A 25 -7.27 3.65 -0.15
CA PHE A 25 -8.22 3.84 0.94
C PHE A 25 -9.69 3.79 0.49
N GLY A 26 -9.97 3.07 -0.61
CA GLY A 26 -11.32 2.94 -1.20
C GLY A 26 -11.77 4.10 -2.08
N THR A 27 -10.86 5.00 -2.43
CA THR A 27 -11.15 6.22 -3.19
C THR A 27 -11.15 6.01 -4.72
N PHE A 28 -10.79 4.80 -5.19
CA PHE A 28 -10.88 4.42 -6.59
C PHE A 28 -12.34 4.28 -7.06
N ASP A 29 -13.11 3.42 -6.39
CA ASP A 29 -14.50 3.12 -6.76
C ASP A 29 -15.52 4.05 -6.09
N ALA A 30 -15.07 4.95 -5.19
CA ALA A 30 -15.92 5.79 -4.35
C ALA A 30 -17.05 4.99 -3.65
N GLY A 31 -16.69 3.81 -3.12
CA GLY A 31 -17.61 2.94 -2.41
C GLY A 31 -18.10 3.54 -1.09
N SER A 32 -19.02 2.85 -0.43
CA SER A 32 -19.45 3.29 0.92
C SER A 32 -18.28 3.16 1.89
N ALA A 33 -18.15 4.10 2.82
CA ALA A 33 -17.14 4.02 3.86
C ALA A 33 -17.29 2.74 4.70
N SER A 34 -18.52 2.40 5.10
CA SER A 34 -18.80 1.20 5.90
C SER A 34 -18.41 -0.09 5.15
N SER A 35 -18.71 -0.21 3.86
CA SER A 35 -18.28 -1.40 3.10
C SER A 35 -16.76 -1.49 2.96
N THR A 36 -16.08 -0.35 2.79
CA THR A 36 -14.62 -0.32 2.62
C THR A 36 -13.91 -0.64 3.92
N VAL A 37 -14.34 -0.02 5.03
CA VAL A 37 -13.83 -0.30 6.38
C VAL A 37 -14.04 -1.76 6.76
N ASN A 38 -15.18 -2.36 6.40
CA ASN A 38 -15.48 -3.77 6.67
C ASN A 38 -15.14 -4.70 5.49
N THR A 39 -14.08 -4.42 4.74
CA THR A 39 -13.61 -5.36 3.70
C THR A 39 -13.08 -6.65 4.36
N PRO A 40 -13.55 -7.85 3.98
CA PRO A 40 -13.05 -9.11 4.54
C PRO A 40 -11.56 -9.31 4.24
N ILE A 41 -10.76 -9.55 5.28
CA ILE A 41 -9.33 -9.83 5.12
C ILE A 41 -9.06 -11.13 4.36
N ASP A 42 -9.95 -12.14 4.48
CA ASP A 42 -9.80 -13.42 3.76
C ASP A 42 -10.42 -13.41 2.35
N ALA A 43 -11.02 -12.28 1.96
CA ALA A 43 -11.48 -12.06 0.59
C ALA A 43 -11.09 -10.66 0.12
N PRO A 44 -9.77 -10.36 0.04
CA PRO A 44 -9.25 -9.01 -0.22
C PRO A 44 -9.41 -8.56 -1.68
N ILE A 45 -9.96 -9.42 -2.55
CA ILE A 45 -10.19 -9.13 -3.96
C ILE A 45 -11.68 -9.15 -4.29
N SER A 46 -12.06 -8.37 -5.29
CA SER A 46 -13.33 -8.53 -6.00
C SER A 46 -13.24 -9.71 -6.98
N GLY A 47 -14.34 -10.46 -7.11
CA GLY A 47 -14.39 -11.67 -7.93
C GLY A 47 -14.08 -12.95 -7.16
N ASP A 48 -13.67 -13.99 -7.90
CA ASP A 48 -13.31 -15.32 -7.39
C ASP A 48 -11.80 -15.40 -7.09
N SER A 49 -11.44 -15.99 -5.96
CA SER A 49 -10.05 -16.23 -5.55
C SER A 49 -9.32 -17.20 -6.48
N SER A 50 -10.04 -18.06 -7.20
CA SER A 50 -9.46 -19.03 -8.14
C SER A 50 -8.70 -18.36 -9.30
N ASP A 51 -9.06 -17.12 -9.66
CA ASP A 51 -8.34 -16.30 -10.64
C ASP A 51 -7.06 -15.66 -10.07
N ARG A 52 -6.70 -15.94 -8.80
CA ARG A 52 -5.51 -15.42 -8.12
C ARG A 52 -4.73 -16.58 -7.47
N PRO A 53 -3.86 -17.28 -8.20
CA PRO A 53 -3.18 -18.48 -7.73
C PRO A 53 -2.44 -18.32 -6.39
N MET A 54 -1.76 -17.19 -6.17
CA MET A 54 -1.06 -16.95 -4.89
C MET A 54 -2.03 -16.78 -3.72
N LEU A 55 -3.13 -16.05 -3.92
CA LEU A 55 -4.14 -15.85 -2.89
C LEU A 55 -4.85 -17.16 -2.56
N ASN A 56 -5.19 -17.93 -3.61
CA ASN A 56 -5.78 -19.25 -3.47
C ASN A 56 -4.86 -20.19 -2.68
N TRP A 57 -3.55 -20.18 -2.96
CA TRP A 57 -2.58 -21.00 -2.25
C TRP A 57 -2.47 -20.67 -0.75
N ILE A 58 -2.56 -19.38 -0.39
CA ILE A 58 -2.58 -18.96 1.01
C ILE A 58 -3.80 -19.55 1.73
N PHE A 59 -5.00 -19.43 1.15
CA PHE A 59 -6.24 -19.81 1.84
C PHE A 59 -6.62 -21.30 1.72
N GLU A 60 -6.06 -22.04 0.78
CA GLU A 60 -6.23 -23.51 0.69
C GLU A 60 -5.41 -24.27 1.74
N ASN A 61 -4.47 -23.60 2.43
CA ASN A 61 -3.61 -24.21 3.44
C ASN A 61 -3.76 -23.50 4.79
N GLU A 62 -4.32 -24.22 5.77
CA GLU A 62 -4.53 -23.73 7.13
C GLU A 62 -3.28 -23.10 7.77
N THR A 63 -2.10 -23.67 7.55
CA THR A 63 -0.84 -23.11 8.08
C THR A 63 -0.50 -21.75 7.47
N TYR A 64 -0.77 -21.54 6.18
CA TYR A 64 -0.55 -20.26 5.52
C TYR A 64 -1.64 -19.25 5.84
N THR A 65 -2.89 -19.67 6.01
CA THR A 65 -3.96 -18.81 6.53
C THR A 65 -3.62 -18.28 7.93
N GLN A 66 -3.16 -19.15 8.83
CA GLN A 66 -2.75 -18.74 10.18
C GLN A 66 -1.56 -17.76 10.15
N LEU A 67 -0.57 -18.01 9.27
CA LEU A 67 0.55 -17.08 9.08
C LEU A 67 0.09 -15.73 8.53
N TYR A 68 -0.87 -15.73 7.62
CA TYR A 68 -1.48 -14.52 7.08
C TYR A 68 -2.20 -13.69 8.16
N HIS A 69 -3.00 -14.34 9.02
CA HIS A 69 -3.64 -13.68 10.17
C HIS A 69 -2.62 -13.18 11.20
N GLN A 70 -1.55 -13.94 11.46
CA GLN A 70 -0.47 -13.53 12.33
C GLN A 70 0.18 -12.21 11.85
N TYR A 71 0.39 -12.03 10.55
CA TYR A 71 0.92 -10.77 10.02
C TYR A 71 -0.04 -9.58 10.19
N PHE A 72 -1.37 -9.80 10.19
CA PHE A 72 -2.29 -8.73 10.56
C PHE A 72 -2.19 -8.36 12.04
N TYR A 73 -2.09 -9.35 12.93
CA TYR A 73 -1.86 -9.08 14.35
C TYR A 73 -0.58 -8.28 14.56
N GLU A 74 0.54 -8.74 13.97
CA GLU A 74 1.82 -8.03 14.06
C GLU A 74 1.74 -6.61 13.49
N PHE A 75 1.06 -6.42 12.35
CA PHE A 75 0.85 -5.10 11.77
C PHE A 75 0.09 -4.17 12.73
N LEU A 76 -1.03 -4.65 13.31
CA LEU A 76 -1.84 -3.87 14.25
C LEU A 76 -1.09 -3.56 15.56
N GLU A 77 -0.20 -4.44 16.01
CA GLU A 77 0.59 -4.23 17.24
C GLU A 77 1.79 -3.30 17.02
N THR A 78 2.43 -3.34 15.85
CA THR A 78 3.73 -2.71 15.63
C THR A 78 3.69 -1.40 14.85
N VAL A 79 2.66 -1.19 14.03
CA VAL A 79 2.58 -0.01 13.16
C VAL A 79 1.74 1.08 13.80
N ASP A 80 2.40 2.18 14.15
CA ASP A 80 1.71 3.40 14.57
C ASP A 80 1.25 4.22 13.36
N ILE A 81 0.07 3.85 12.84
CA ILE A 81 -0.54 4.51 11.67
C ILE A 81 -0.80 5.99 11.96
N GLY A 82 -1.21 6.34 13.18
CA GLY A 82 -1.47 7.71 13.59
C GLY A 82 -0.22 8.58 13.46
N SER A 83 0.90 8.12 14.03
CA SER A 83 2.19 8.83 13.94
C SER A 83 2.68 8.96 12.50
N ILE A 84 2.51 7.93 11.65
CA ILE A 84 2.89 8.02 10.22
C ILE A 84 2.09 9.14 9.52
N ILE A 85 0.78 9.23 9.78
CA ILE A 85 -0.07 10.28 9.21
C ILE A 85 0.32 11.66 9.77
N ASP A 86 0.56 11.77 11.08
CA ASP A 86 0.98 13.00 11.75
C ASP A 86 2.31 13.54 11.24
N ASP A 87 3.31 12.67 11.09
CA ASP A 87 4.63 13.03 10.59
C ASP A 87 4.54 13.53 9.14
N ALA A 88 3.79 12.83 8.28
CA ALA A 88 3.56 13.26 6.90
C ALA A 88 2.84 14.61 6.84
N TYR A 89 1.78 14.77 7.63
CA TYR A 89 1.01 16.01 7.73
C TYR A 89 1.88 17.20 8.13
N HIS A 90 2.63 17.08 9.23
CA HIS A 90 3.50 18.15 9.71
C HIS A 90 4.62 18.47 8.72
N LEU A 91 5.13 17.46 8.01
CA LEU A 91 6.15 17.65 6.99
C LEU A 91 5.64 18.50 5.81
N ILE A 92 4.40 18.26 5.34
CA ILE A 92 3.91 18.86 4.09
C ILE A 92 3.03 20.10 4.29
N LYS A 93 2.34 20.25 5.43
CA LYS A 93 1.39 21.34 5.67
C LYS A 93 1.91 22.75 5.32
N PRO A 94 3.13 23.15 5.74
CA PRO A 94 3.63 24.51 5.44
C PRO A 94 3.87 24.77 3.95
N TYR A 95 3.94 23.72 3.13
CA TYR A 95 4.10 23.79 1.69
C TYR A 95 2.75 23.78 0.99
N VAL A 96 1.79 22.97 1.46
CA VAL A 96 0.40 22.95 0.97
C VAL A 96 -0.21 24.35 1.03
N GLU A 97 -0.06 25.05 2.16
CA GLU A 97 -0.59 26.41 2.35
C GLU A 97 0.01 27.46 1.39
N LYS A 98 1.16 27.16 0.78
CA LYS A 98 1.91 28.09 -0.07
C LYS A 98 1.88 27.70 -1.54
N ASP A 99 1.31 26.54 -1.89
CA ASP A 99 1.32 26.04 -3.25
C ASP A 99 0.28 26.78 -4.11
N PRO A 100 0.70 27.64 -5.06
CA PRO A 100 -0.23 28.37 -5.92
C PRO A 100 -0.85 27.47 -7.01
N THR A 101 -0.42 26.21 -7.10
CA THR A 101 -0.87 25.23 -8.08
C THR A 101 -1.73 24.11 -7.48
N ALA A 102 -2.02 24.20 -6.17
CA ALA A 102 -2.85 23.22 -5.48
C ALA A 102 -4.24 23.08 -6.13
N PHE A 103 -4.71 21.84 -6.25
CA PHE A 103 -6.03 21.52 -6.80
C PHE A 103 -7.14 21.51 -5.73
N TYR A 104 -6.78 21.78 -4.48
CA TYR A 104 -7.62 21.70 -3.29
C TYR A 104 -7.32 22.87 -2.35
N SER A 105 -8.29 23.25 -1.52
CA SER A 105 -8.07 24.26 -0.48
C SER A 105 -7.34 23.69 0.74
N SER A 106 -6.78 24.56 1.58
CA SER A 106 -6.19 24.14 2.86
C SER A 106 -7.22 23.42 3.74
N GLU A 107 -8.48 23.87 3.73
CA GLU A 107 -9.57 23.23 4.47
C GLU A 107 -9.91 21.84 3.92
N GLU A 108 -9.90 21.66 2.58
CA GLU A 108 -10.10 20.35 1.96
C GLU A 108 -8.95 19.39 2.28
N PHE A 109 -7.71 19.89 2.33
CA PHE A 109 -6.55 19.11 2.78
C PHE A 109 -6.68 18.66 4.24
N GLU A 110 -7.01 19.57 5.16
CA GLU A 110 -7.17 19.26 6.59
C GLU A 110 -8.31 18.26 6.81
N LEU A 111 -9.44 18.43 6.12
CA LEU A 111 -10.55 17.49 6.15
C LEU A 111 -10.15 16.11 5.62
N GLY A 112 -9.42 16.05 4.51
CA GLY A 112 -8.93 14.78 3.95
C GLY A 112 -8.00 14.05 4.93
N VAL A 113 -7.13 14.78 5.64
CA VAL A 113 -6.25 14.20 6.68
C VAL A 113 -7.05 13.68 7.87
N GLU A 114 -8.07 14.43 8.33
CA GLU A 114 -8.95 13.98 9.41
C GLU A 114 -9.73 12.73 9.02
N THR A 115 -10.28 12.69 7.81
CA THR A 115 -11.00 11.52 7.27
C THR A 115 -10.07 10.31 7.14
N LEU A 116 -8.82 10.50 6.71
CA LEU A 116 -7.83 9.43 6.63
C LEU A 116 -7.54 8.80 7.99
N ARG A 117 -7.38 9.62 9.04
CA ARG A 117 -7.18 9.11 10.41
C ARG A 117 -8.36 8.24 10.85
N ARG A 118 -9.58 8.77 10.73
CA ARG A 118 -10.79 8.05 11.12
C ARG A 118 -10.98 6.77 10.31
N PHE A 119 -10.68 6.80 9.00
CA PHE A 119 -10.72 5.61 8.16
C PHE A 119 -9.75 4.54 8.65
N CYS A 120 -8.49 4.90 8.90
CA CYS A 120 -7.47 3.98 9.38
C CYS A 120 -7.79 3.41 10.76
N GLU A 121 -8.29 4.23 11.68
CA GLU A 121 -8.76 3.79 13.01
C GLU A 121 -9.88 2.75 12.88
N LYS A 122 -10.94 3.08 12.16
CA LYS A 122 -12.09 2.19 11.95
C LYS A 122 -11.72 0.91 11.19
N ARG A 123 -10.83 1.01 10.20
CA ARG A 123 -10.35 -0.17 9.46
C ARG A 123 -9.54 -1.08 10.37
N SER A 124 -8.70 -0.52 11.24
CA SER A 124 -7.94 -1.29 12.23
C SER A 124 -8.88 -2.00 13.21
N GLU A 125 -9.90 -1.29 13.73
CA GLU A 125 -10.94 -1.88 14.57
C GLU A 125 -11.68 -3.04 13.88
N SER A 126 -12.06 -2.85 12.61
CA SER A 126 -12.75 -3.89 11.82
C SER A 126 -11.88 -5.13 11.60
N ILE A 127 -10.57 -4.95 11.37
CA ILE A 127 -9.62 -6.07 11.22
C ILE A 127 -9.45 -6.80 12.56
N SER A 128 -9.30 -6.07 13.68
CA SER A 128 -9.23 -6.70 15.01
C SER A 128 -10.46 -7.55 15.30
N MET A 129 -11.66 -7.02 15.04
CA MET A 129 -12.90 -7.77 15.26
C MET A 129 -13.05 -8.99 14.35
N GLN A 130 -12.54 -8.94 13.11
CA GLN A 130 -12.52 -10.10 12.22
C GLN A 130 -11.63 -11.22 12.77
N LEU A 131 -10.45 -10.87 13.26
CA LEU A 131 -9.50 -11.81 13.83
C LEU A 131 -10.03 -12.40 15.15
N GLU A 132 -10.58 -11.57 16.04
CA GLU A 132 -11.13 -12.00 17.33
C GLU A 132 -12.35 -12.92 17.20
N ASN A 133 -13.20 -12.67 16.21
CA ASN A 133 -14.40 -13.48 15.98
C ASN A 133 -14.15 -14.69 15.07
N GLU A 134 -12.95 -14.82 14.49
CA GLU A 134 -12.62 -15.82 13.46
C GLU A 134 -13.64 -15.84 12.31
N GLU A 135 -14.19 -14.67 11.96
CA GLU A 135 -15.24 -14.52 10.95
C GLU A 135 -14.91 -13.37 10.00
N THR A 136 -14.75 -13.72 8.72
CA THR A 136 -14.47 -12.79 7.63
C THR A 136 -15.50 -13.01 6.52
N SER A 137 -16.41 -12.05 6.32
CA SER A 137 -17.45 -12.20 5.30
C SER A 137 -17.78 -10.89 4.61
N ARG A 138 -18.29 -10.98 3.38
CA ARG A 138 -18.67 -9.79 2.59
C ARG A 138 -19.89 -9.05 3.14
N ASN A 139 -20.64 -9.66 4.06
CA ASN A 139 -21.86 -9.09 4.64
C ASN A 139 -21.67 -8.62 6.09
N MET A 140 -20.46 -8.72 6.63
CA MET A 140 -20.17 -8.26 7.99
C MET A 140 -20.23 -6.73 8.06
N ASN A 141 -20.58 -6.23 9.24
CA ASN A 141 -20.67 -4.80 9.53
C ASN A 141 -20.24 -4.56 10.98
N TYR A 142 -18.99 -4.90 11.28
CA TYR A 142 -18.44 -4.80 12.63
C TYR A 142 -18.27 -3.36 13.09
N VAL A 143 -17.90 -2.46 12.18
CA VAL A 143 -17.63 -1.06 12.49
C VAL A 143 -18.53 -0.13 11.68
N ASP A 144 -19.19 0.81 12.35
CA ASP A 144 -19.93 1.89 11.71
C ASP A 144 -18.97 3.00 11.24
N ALA A 145 -18.96 3.25 9.93
CA ALA A 145 -18.18 4.31 9.29
C ALA A 145 -19.07 5.30 8.53
N SER A 146 -20.36 5.38 8.87
CA SER A 146 -21.30 6.32 8.23
C SER A 146 -20.98 7.80 8.53
N ASP A 147 -20.12 8.06 9.51
CA ASP A 147 -19.63 9.37 9.91
C ASP A 147 -18.47 9.91 9.06
N ILE A 148 -17.95 9.12 8.11
CA ILE A 148 -16.88 9.54 7.20
C ILE A 148 -17.31 9.44 5.73
N THR A 149 -16.80 10.36 4.91
CA THR A 149 -17.04 10.38 3.46
C THR A 149 -15.73 10.15 2.73
N LEU A 150 -15.57 9.01 2.04
CA LEU A 150 -14.29 8.64 1.43
C LEU A 150 -13.77 9.67 0.42
N SER A 151 -14.66 10.37 -0.30
CA SER A 151 -14.26 11.38 -1.29
C SER A 151 -13.58 12.61 -0.66
N ASP A 152 -13.67 12.80 0.66
CA ASP A 152 -12.93 13.85 1.35
C ASP A 152 -11.40 13.59 1.31
N MET A 153 -10.98 12.33 1.15
CA MET A 153 -9.58 11.95 0.91
C MET A 153 -9.19 12.04 -0.58
N GLY A 154 -10.07 12.55 -1.44
CA GLY A 154 -9.94 12.53 -2.90
C GLY A 154 -10.63 11.33 -3.56
N SER A 155 -10.72 11.35 -4.89
CA SER A 155 -11.24 10.21 -5.67
C SER A 155 -10.68 10.18 -7.09
N MET A 156 -10.76 9.02 -7.76
CA MET A 156 -10.27 8.82 -9.13
C MET A 156 -10.81 9.86 -10.14
N ASN A 157 -12.01 10.40 -9.90
CA ASN A 157 -12.64 11.40 -10.77
C ASN A 157 -12.66 12.82 -10.18
N GLY A 158 -11.75 13.10 -9.22
CA GLY A 158 -11.54 14.45 -8.69
C GLY A 158 -12.55 14.92 -7.64
N GLY A 159 -13.12 14.02 -6.84
CA GLY A 159 -13.86 14.34 -5.60
C GLY A 159 -15.15 15.17 -5.73
N ARG A 160 -15.44 15.72 -6.90
CA ARG A 160 -16.56 16.63 -7.13
C ARG A 160 -16.98 16.52 -8.59
N GLY A 161 -18.22 16.14 -8.82
CA GLY A 161 -18.85 16.46 -10.10
C GLY A 161 -18.74 17.97 -10.33
N SER A 162 -18.05 18.36 -11.39
CA SER A 162 -18.22 19.67 -12.04
C SER A 162 -18.04 20.92 -11.15
N MET A 163 -16.79 21.35 -10.89
CA MET A 163 -16.42 22.77 -10.83
C MET A 163 -14.89 22.93 -10.78
N GLY A 164 -14.28 22.85 -11.96
CA GLY A 164 -12.84 23.06 -12.17
C GLY A 164 -12.57 23.20 -13.66
N GLY A 165 -13.44 23.94 -14.35
CA GLY A 165 -13.31 24.21 -15.77
C GLY A 165 -12.03 24.99 -16.01
N PHE A 166 -11.06 24.34 -16.64
CA PHE A 166 -10.00 25.00 -17.37
C PHE A 166 -10.66 26.01 -18.33
N SER A 167 -10.59 27.30 -17.99
CA SER A 167 -10.95 28.39 -18.90
C SER A 167 -9.87 28.50 -19.96
N GLY A 168 -9.90 27.56 -20.91
CA GLY A 168 -9.13 27.57 -22.14
C GLY A 168 -10.10 27.81 -23.29
N ASN A 169 -10.17 29.06 -23.74
CA ASN A 169 -10.96 29.48 -24.90
C ASN A 169 -10.51 28.69 -26.15
N MET A 170 -11.28 27.68 -26.57
CA MET A 170 -11.16 27.03 -27.88
C MET A 170 -12.51 27.02 -28.59
N PRO A 171 -12.55 27.18 -29.93
CA PRO A 171 -13.78 27.37 -30.68
C PRO A 171 -14.57 26.07 -30.79
N ASP A 172 -15.88 26.22 -30.63
CA ASP A 172 -16.91 25.21 -30.86
C ASP A 172 -16.75 24.53 -32.23
N LYS A 173 -16.41 23.25 -32.22
CA LYS A 173 -16.69 22.31 -33.29
C LYS A 173 -17.31 21.07 -32.69
N SER A 174 -18.62 20.99 -32.86
CA SER A 174 -19.43 19.79 -32.82
C SER A 174 -18.84 18.71 -33.73
N ASP A 175 -18.17 17.72 -33.14
CA ASP A 175 -18.12 16.34 -33.61
C ASP A 175 -17.60 15.47 -32.45
N LYS A 176 -18.51 14.72 -31.82
CA LYS A 176 -18.17 13.71 -30.81
C LYS A 176 -17.75 12.43 -31.56
N PRO A 177 -16.56 11.86 -31.34
CA PRO A 177 -16.34 10.48 -31.70
C PRO A 177 -17.04 9.59 -30.66
N ASP A 178 -17.73 8.58 -31.16
CA ASP A 178 -18.49 7.62 -30.38
C ASP A 178 -17.53 6.80 -29.49
N ARG A 179 -17.93 6.55 -28.24
CA ARG A 179 -17.08 5.96 -27.19
C ARG A 179 -16.88 4.44 -27.37
N SER A 180 -17.39 3.88 -28.46
CA SER A 180 -17.32 2.46 -28.82
C SER A 180 -16.05 2.11 -29.61
N GLU A 181 -15.52 2.99 -30.47
CA GLU A 181 -14.38 2.66 -31.33
C GLU A 181 -13.02 2.69 -30.59
N SER A 182 -12.87 3.53 -29.56
CA SER A 182 -11.63 3.58 -28.78
C SER A 182 -11.43 2.37 -27.86
N MET A 183 -12.51 1.63 -27.55
CA MET A 183 -12.43 0.34 -26.86
C MET A 183 -12.14 -0.83 -27.81
N GLU A 184 -12.41 -0.71 -29.11
CA GLU A 184 -12.11 -1.79 -30.06
C GLU A 184 -10.61 -1.84 -30.41
N VAL A 185 -9.95 -0.70 -30.57
CA VAL A 185 -8.51 -0.67 -30.94
C VAL A 185 -7.60 -1.19 -29.81
N PHE A 186 -7.99 -1.03 -28.53
CA PHE A 186 -7.23 -1.58 -27.40
C PHE A 186 -7.56 -3.06 -27.10
N ASN A 187 -8.64 -3.60 -27.67
CA ASN A 187 -9.05 -5.00 -27.52
C ASN A 187 -8.45 -5.94 -28.58
N GLU A 188 -7.71 -5.41 -29.56
CA GLU A 188 -7.12 -6.23 -30.64
C GLU A 188 -5.81 -6.92 -30.27
N ILE A 189 -5.24 -6.68 -29.08
CA ILE A 189 -4.12 -7.48 -28.58
C ILE A 189 -4.71 -8.64 -27.77
N ARG A 190 -4.85 -9.79 -28.43
CA ARG A 190 -5.31 -11.03 -27.80
C ARG A 190 -4.20 -11.63 -26.93
N PRO A 191 -4.50 -12.14 -25.72
CA PRO A 191 -3.53 -12.83 -24.87
C PRO A 191 -2.92 -14.10 -25.47
N GLU A 192 -3.39 -14.53 -26.64
CA GLU A 192 -2.93 -15.75 -27.32
C GLU A 192 -1.57 -15.57 -28.03
N ASP A 193 -1.08 -14.34 -28.23
CA ASP A 193 0.21 -14.07 -28.87
C ASP A 193 1.42 -14.16 -27.91
N PHE A 194 1.18 -14.36 -26.61
CA PHE A 194 2.20 -14.69 -25.62
C PHE A 194 1.82 -15.97 -24.89
N GLY A 195 2.06 -17.12 -25.53
CA GLY A 195 1.96 -18.40 -24.84
C GLY A 195 2.95 -18.44 -23.66
N PRO A 196 2.54 -18.92 -22.47
CA PRO A 196 3.50 -19.14 -21.39
C PRO A 196 4.53 -20.17 -21.83
N PRO A 197 5.83 -20.01 -21.52
CA PRO A 197 6.74 -21.14 -21.63
C PRO A 197 6.19 -22.27 -20.73
N ASP A 198 6.17 -23.50 -21.24
CA ASP A 198 5.83 -24.70 -20.47
C ASP A 198 6.75 -24.77 -19.25
N MET A 199 6.27 -24.23 -18.12
CA MET A 199 6.92 -24.43 -16.83
C MET A 199 6.44 -25.78 -16.28
N PRO A 200 7.35 -26.71 -15.99
CA PRO A 200 6.96 -27.96 -15.33
C PRO A 200 6.33 -27.63 -13.98
N LYS A 201 5.18 -28.25 -13.69
CA LYS A 201 4.62 -28.28 -12.33
C LYS A 201 5.71 -28.85 -11.41
N PRO A 202 6.07 -28.17 -10.32
CA PRO A 202 6.95 -28.77 -9.34
C PRO A 202 6.19 -29.93 -8.69
N ASP A 203 6.67 -31.16 -8.92
CA ASP A 203 6.23 -32.30 -8.14
C ASP A 203 6.64 -32.08 -6.68
N GLY A 204 5.70 -32.36 -5.78
CA GLY A 204 5.81 -32.06 -4.36
C GLY A 204 7.04 -32.72 -3.71
N ASP A 205 8.00 -31.87 -3.37
CA ASP A 205 8.82 -31.94 -2.15
C ASP A 205 9.76 -30.73 -2.18
N PHE A 206 9.28 -29.57 -1.73
CA PHE A 206 10.15 -28.45 -1.39
C PHE A 206 10.43 -28.52 0.12
N PRO A 207 11.67 -28.84 0.54
CA PRO A 207 12.03 -28.75 1.94
C PRO A 207 12.17 -27.27 2.28
N PHE A 208 11.17 -26.71 2.95
CA PHE A 208 11.35 -25.46 3.71
C PHE A 208 12.25 -25.78 4.91
N ASP A 209 13.51 -25.36 4.86
CA ASP A 209 14.33 -25.31 6.06
C ASP A 209 13.98 -24.04 6.83
N ILE A 210 13.10 -24.19 7.83
CA ILE A 210 12.63 -23.11 8.72
C ILE A 210 13.74 -22.70 9.72
N ASN A 211 14.94 -23.31 9.68
CA ASN A 211 16.01 -22.97 10.63
C ASN A 211 16.87 -21.75 10.25
N ASP A 212 16.72 -21.17 9.06
CA ASP A 212 17.51 -19.99 8.65
C ASP A 212 16.84 -18.63 8.95
N THR A 213 15.66 -18.61 9.58
CA THR A 213 15.13 -17.39 10.24
C THR A 213 15.70 -17.25 11.66
N ALA A 214 16.98 -17.55 11.83
CA ALA A 214 17.71 -17.17 13.03
C ALA A 214 17.82 -15.63 13.05
N ALA A 215 17.14 -15.04 14.04
CA ALA A 215 17.22 -13.64 14.43
C ALA A 215 18.55 -12.97 14.05
N PHE A 216 18.48 -11.87 13.31
CA PHE A 216 19.62 -11.01 13.05
C PHE A 216 20.35 -10.72 14.38
N PRO A 217 21.66 -11.02 14.51
CA PRO A 217 22.40 -10.65 15.71
C PRO A 217 22.48 -9.13 15.75
N SER A 218 21.68 -8.56 16.64
CA SER A 218 21.69 -7.16 17.00
C SER A 218 23.10 -6.69 17.40
N ASN A 219 23.47 -5.53 16.86
CA ASN A 219 24.46 -4.60 17.39
C ASN A 219 25.95 -4.98 17.54
N LEU A 220 26.43 -6.19 17.27
CA LEU A 220 27.89 -6.46 17.43
C LEU A 220 28.76 -5.72 16.39
N SER A 221 28.23 -5.50 15.18
CA SER A 221 28.92 -4.84 14.07
C SER A 221 29.10 -3.33 14.29
N GLY A 222 28.06 -2.62 14.76
CA GLY A 222 28.08 -1.17 14.92
C GLY A 222 29.09 -0.67 15.96
N TRP A 223 29.19 -1.38 17.10
CA TRP A 223 30.13 -1.03 18.17
C TRP A 223 31.60 -1.21 17.74
N LEU A 224 31.86 -2.18 16.86
CA LEU A 224 33.19 -2.42 16.30
C LEU A 224 33.63 -1.23 15.43
N TRP A 225 32.75 -0.70 14.59
CA TRP A 225 33.03 0.48 13.76
C TRP A 225 33.18 1.78 14.57
N ILE A 226 32.43 1.93 15.67
CA ILE A 226 32.57 3.05 16.59
C ILE A 226 33.93 3.00 17.31
N ALA A 227 34.34 1.81 17.79
CA ALA A 227 35.63 1.64 18.46
C ALA A 227 36.81 1.92 17.51
N VAL A 228 36.73 1.44 16.27
CA VAL A 228 37.75 1.72 15.23
C VAL A 228 37.83 3.23 14.93
N SER A 229 36.68 3.90 14.80
CA SER A 229 36.64 5.35 14.53
C SER A 229 37.23 6.18 15.68
N ALA A 230 36.92 5.80 16.93
CA ALA A 230 37.48 6.44 18.12
C ALA A 230 39.01 6.25 18.22
N ALA A 231 39.52 5.06 17.88
CA ALA A 231 40.96 4.78 17.86
C ALA A 231 41.69 5.63 16.80
N ILE A 232 41.13 5.75 15.59
CA ILE A 232 41.69 6.58 14.52
C ILE A 232 41.73 8.05 14.94
N LEU A 233 40.65 8.56 15.54
CA LEU A 233 40.61 9.93 16.08
C LEU A 233 41.68 10.14 17.16
N GLY A 234 41.83 9.19 18.09
CA GLY A 234 42.85 9.25 19.14
C GLY A 234 44.28 9.32 18.59
N VAL A 235 44.59 8.49 17.59
CA VAL A 235 45.88 8.53 16.89
C VAL A 235 46.08 9.89 16.19
N GLY A 236 45.05 10.40 15.50
CA GLY A 236 45.07 11.71 14.86
C GLY A 236 45.37 12.85 15.84
N LEU A 237 44.75 12.84 17.02
CA LEU A 237 44.99 13.85 18.06
C LEU A 237 46.40 13.75 18.67
N ILE A 238 46.94 12.54 18.86
CA ILE A 238 48.31 12.33 19.35
C ILE A 238 49.33 12.84 18.31
N VAL A 239 49.12 12.52 17.04
CA VAL A 239 49.95 13.02 15.93
C VAL A 239 49.87 14.55 15.86
N ALA A 240 48.67 15.13 15.87
CA ALA A 240 48.49 16.58 15.84
C ALA A 240 49.16 17.29 17.04
N LYS A 241 49.16 16.66 18.22
CA LYS A 241 49.83 17.20 19.42
C LYS A 241 51.36 17.05 19.37
N LYS A 242 51.87 15.98 18.73
CA LYS A 242 53.30 15.71 18.59
C LYS A 242 53.97 16.56 17.50
N TYR A 243 53.21 16.95 16.48
CA TYR A 243 53.70 17.73 15.34
C TYR A 243 53.18 19.18 15.31
N LYS A 244 52.62 19.67 16.42
CA LYS A 244 52.37 21.09 16.64
C LYS A 244 53.71 21.80 16.91
N TYR A 245 54.33 22.30 15.84
CA TYR A 245 55.19 23.49 15.87
C TYR A 245 54.35 24.70 15.51
#